data_AF-A0AAU3Q4T0-F1
#
_entry.id   AF-A0AAU3Q4T0-F1
#
_cell.length_a   1.000
_cell.length_b   1.000
_cell.length_c   1.000
_cell.angle_alpha   90.00
_cell.angle_beta   90.00
_cell.angle_gamma   90.00
#
_symmetry.space_group_name_H-M   'P 1'
#
loop_
_entity.id
_entity.type
_entity.pdbx_description
1 polymer ?
#
loop_
_entity_poly.entity_id
_entity_poly.type
_entity_poly.pdbx_seq_one_letter_code
_entity_poly.pdbx_strand_id
1 'polypeptide(L)'
;MSMANRELGVTVTMDEHDWLLLEQAADCAGMTVPAYISWNARLLAQQARPGAGAARRRLPARARRARTVADETEEQAWAQSFSERLTRRADLYRGEPYR
;
A
#
# COMPACT_ATOMS: atom_id res chain seq x y z
N MET A 1 21.59 -24.37 14.69
CA MET A 1 21.03 -24.89 13.42
C MET A 1 21.36 -23.88 12.32
N SER A 2 22.29 -24.20 11.43
CA SER A 2 22.62 -23.31 10.30
C SER A 2 21.51 -23.43 9.25
N MET A 3 20.81 -22.33 8.94
CA MET A 3 19.91 -22.31 7.79
C MET A 3 20.78 -22.38 6.54
N ALA A 4 20.72 -23.50 5.81
CA ALA A 4 21.40 -23.64 4.54
C ALA A 4 20.89 -22.54 3.59
N ASN A 5 21.71 -21.53 3.33
CA ASN A 5 21.41 -20.51 2.34
C ASN A 5 21.56 -21.13 0.94
N ARG A 6 20.49 -21.11 0.15
CA ARG A 6 20.50 -21.53 -1.25
C ARG A 6 20.22 -20.29 -2.08
N GLU A 7 21.21 -19.87 -2.86
CA GLU A 7 21.07 -18.74 -3.76
C GLU A 7 20.53 -19.21 -5.11
N LEU A 8 19.56 -18.48 -5.65
CA LEU A 8 18.94 -18.75 -6.95
C LEU A 8 18.90 -17.43 -7.74
N GLY A 9 19.58 -17.39 -8.88
CA GLY A 9 19.45 -16.31 -9.86
C GLY A 9 18.33 -16.61 -10.84
N VAL A 10 17.39 -15.67 -11.00
CA VAL A 10 16.32 -15.76 -12.00
C VAL A 10 16.42 -14.55 -12.90
N THR A 11 16.48 -14.77 -14.22
CA THR A 11 16.37 -13.71 -15.22
C THR A 11 14.94 -13.70 -15.73
N VAL A 12 14.29 -12.54 -15.67
CA VAL A 12 12.93 -12.34 -16.18
C VAL A 12 12.99 -11.26 -17.24
N THR A 13 12.48 -11.58 -18.42
CA THR A 13 12.31 -10.61 -19.51
C THR A 13 10.88 -10.11 -19.47
N MET A 14 10.72 -8.80 -19.49
CA MET A 14 9.42 -8.12 -19.53
C MET A 14 9.52 -6.93 -20.48
N ASP A 15 8.37 -6.47 -20.96
CA ASP A 15 8.33 -5.24 -21.75
C ASP A 15 8.49 -4.00 -20.85
N GLU A 16 8.71 -2.86 -21.48
CA GLU A 16 8.95 -1.59 -20.78
C GLU A 16 7.76 -1.17 -19.90
N HIS A 17 6.54 -1.48 -20.31
CA HIS A 17 5.36 -1.07 -19.57
C HIS A 17 5.21 -1.87 -18.27
N ASP A 18 5.39 -3.19 -18.35
CA ASP A 18 5.38 -4.08 -17.20
C ASP A 18 6.53 -3.77 -16.24
N TRP A 19 7.72 -3.42 -16.77
CA TRP A 19 8.84 -2.98 -15.96
C TRP A 19 8.52 -1.71 -15.17
N LEU A 20 7.96 -0.69 -15.82
CA LEU A 20 7.59 0.57 -15.18
C LEU A 20 6.50 0.38 -14.10
N LEU A 21 5.52 -0.50 -14.36
CA LEU A 21 4.51 -0.86 -13.37
C LEU A 21 5.13 -1.52 -12.13
N LEU A 22 6.12 -2.40 -12.34
CA LEU A 22 6.84 -3.06 -11.25
C LEU A 22 7.67 -2.07 -10.42
N GLU A 23 8.37 -1.14 -11.06
CA GLU A 23 9.11 -0.06 -10.38
C GLU A 23 8.18 0.80 -9.52
N GLN A 24 7.08 1.28 -10.11
CA GLN A 24 6.11 2.10 -9.37
C GLN A 24 5.50 1.35 -8.17
N ALA A 25 5.23 0.05 -8.31
CA ALA A 25 4.72 -0.76 -7.23
C ALA A 25 5.74 -0.94 -6.09
N ALA A 26 7.02 -1.10 -6.43
CA ALA A 26 8.11 -1.19 -5.48
C ALA A 26 8.32 0.15 -4.75
N ASP A 27 8.29 1.26 -5.47
CA ASP A 27 8.40 2.62 -4.92
C ASP A 27 7.24 2.94 -3.98
N CYS A 28 5.99 2.61 -4.36
CA CYS A 28 4.83 2.75 -3.49
C CYS A 28 4.95 1.95 -2.18
N ALA A 29 5.64 0.81 -2.22
CA ALA A 29 5.93 -0.02 -1.05
C ALA A 29 7.16 0.45 -0.26
N GLY A 30 7.91 1.45 -0.75
CA GLY A 30 9.16 1.90 -0.15
C GLY A 30 10.27 0.85 -0.23
N MET A 31 10.28 0.02 -1.29
CA MET A 31 11.20 -1.09 -1.47
C MET A 31 11.95 -0.99 -2.80
N THR A 32 13.16 -1.55 -2.86
CA THR A 32 13.82 -1.81 -4.15
C THR A 32 13.09 -2.90 -4.92
N VAL A 33 13.13 -2.89 -6.26
CA VAL A 33 12.53 -3.93 -7.12
C VAL A 33 12.92 -5.37 -6.70
N PRO A 34 14.19 -5.72 -6.45
CA PRO A 34 14.55 -7.08 -6.03
C PRO A 34 13.93 -7.50 -4.69
N ALA A 35 13.86 -6.58 -3.72
CA ALA A 35 13.21 -6.82 -2.43
C ALA A 35 11.69 -7.01 -2.59
N TYR A 36 11.06 -6.20 -3.43
CA TYR A 36 9.63 -6.29 -3.74
C TYR A 36 9.27 -7.62 -4.41
N ILE A 37 10.08 -8.08 -5.38
CA ILE A 37 9.91 -9.39 -6.02
C ILE A 37 10.09 -10.52 -5.00
N SER A 38 11.14 -10.46 -4.18
CA SER A 38 11.43 -11.48 -3.16
C SER A 38 10.29 -11.60 -2.14
N TRP A 39 9.75 -10.46 -1.70
CA TRP A 39 8.61 -10.41 -0.80
C TRP A 39 7.35 -11.00 -1.44
N ASN A 40 7.02 -10.62 -2.68
CA ASN A 40 5.87 -11.18 -3.41
C ASN A 40 6.00 -12.69 -3.65
N ALA A 41 7.17 -13.17 -4.06
CA ALA A 41 7.43 -14.60 -4.25
C ALA A 41 7.21 -15.38 -2.95
N ARG A 42 7.69 -14.84 -1.83
CA ARG A 42 7.46 -15.41 -0.49
C ARG A 42 5.97 -15.44 -0.14
N LEU A 43 5.22 -14.38 -0.45
CA LEU A 43 3.78 -14.30 -0.21
C LEU A 43 3.02 -15.36 -1.03
N LEU A 44 3.33 -15.47 -2.32
CA LEU A 44 2.74 -16.47 -3.21
C LEU A 44 3.06 -17.90 -2.77
N ALA A 45 4.30 -18.17 -2.35
CA ALA A 45 4.70 -19.48 -1.85
C ALA A 45 3.93 -19.87 -0.56
N GLN A 46 3.64 -18.91 0.31
CA GLN A 46 2.81 -19.16 1.50
C GLN A 46 1.37 -19.49 1.13
N GLN A 47 0.83 -18.84 0.08
CA GLN A 47 -0.53 -19.07 -0.41
C GLN A 47 -0.67 -20.39 -1.19
N ALA A 48 0.39 -20.82 -1.89
CA ALA A 48 0.39 -22.03 -2.71
C ALA A 48 0.51 -23.34 -1.91
N ARG A 49 0.53 -23.29 -0.56
CA ARG A 49 0.71 -24.48 0.29
C ARG A 49 -0.34 -25.56 -0.03
N PRO A 50 0.08 -26.72 -0.58
CA PRO A 50 -0.82 -27.82 -0.88
C PRO A 50 -1.33 -28.40 0.44
N GLY A 51 -2.64 -28.36 0.67
CA GLY A 51 -3.29 -28.83 1.91
C GLY A 51 -4.15 -27.78 2.60
N ALA A 52 -4.01 -26.50 2.26
CA ALA A 52 -4.99 -25.47 2.62
C ALA A 52 -6.14 -25.52 1.61
N GLY A 53 -7.14 -26.37 1.88
CA GLY A 53 -8.33 -26.51 1.05
C GLY A 53 -8.94 -25.15 0.70
N ALA A 54 -9.12 -24.92 -0.59
CA ALA A 54 -10.10 -24.00 -1.17
C ALA A 54 -10.17 -22.56 -0.63
N ALA A 55 -9.14 -22.00 0.00
CA ALA A 55 -9.05 -20.57 0.20
C ALA A 55 -8.44 -19.91 -1.04
N ARG A 56 -9.08 -20.09 -2.21
CA ARG A 56 -8.94 -19.12 -3.31
C ARG A 56 -9.48 -17.81 -2.76
N ARG A 57 -8.63 -17.03 -2.08
CA ARG A 57 -8.86 -15.59 -1.98
C ARG A 57 -8.86 -15.13 -3.42
N ARG A 58 -10.07 -15.01 -3.98
CA ARG A 58 -10.33 -14.21 -5.15
C ARG A 58 -9.53 -12.94 -4.90
N LEU A 59 -8.53 -12.67 -5.74
CA LEU A 59 -8.06 -11.30 -5.95
C LEU A 59 -9.31 -10.43 -5.90
N PRO A 60 -9.39 -9.39 -5.04
CA PRO A 60 -10.62 -8.63 -4.94
C PRO A 60 -10.88 -8.06 -6.34
N ALA A 61 -11.82 -8.68 -7.04
CA ALA A 61 -12.44 -8.12 -8.23
C ALA A 61 -13.09 -6.85 -7.71
N ARG A 62 -12.36 -5.74 -7.84
CA ARG A 62 -12.76 -4.36 -7.54
C ARG A 62 -14.07 -4.32 -6.75
N ALA A 63 -13.98 -4.58 -5.45
CA ALA A 63 -15.14 -4.52 -4.58
C ALA A 63 -15.64 -3.08 -4.64
N ARG A 64 -16.70 -2.85 -5.44
CA ARG A 64 -17.50 -1.64 -5.35
C ARG A 64 -18.01 -1.59 -3.91
N ARG A 65 -17.35 -0.74 -3.12
CA ARG A 65 -17.81 -0.07 -1.90
C ARG A 65 -18.89 -0.83 -1.11
N ALA A 66 -18.45 -1.54 -0.08
CA ALA A 66 -19.16 -1.53 1.20
C ALA A 66 -18.26 -0.82 2.21
N ARG A 67 -18.10 0.50 2.01
CA ARG A 67 -17.48 1.43 2.95
C ARG A 67 -18.54 2.47 3.25
N THR A 68 -19.18 2.33 4.41
CA THR A 68 -20.24 3.18 4.96
C THR A 68 -20.66 2.39 6.20
N VAL A 69 -20.10 2.59 7.39
CA VAL A 69 -20.57 3.60 8.35
C VAL A 69 -19.49 3.97 9.38
N ALA A 70 -18.54 3.08 9.68
CA ALA A 70 -17.50 3.35 10.69
C ALA A 70 -16.37 4.25 10.18
N ASP A 71 -15.87 3.97 8.97
CA ASP A 71 -14.78 4.72 8.33
C ASP A 71 -15.19 6.16 7.95
N GLU A 72 -16.48 6.38 7.65
CA GLU A 72 -17.01 7.73 7.46
C GLU A 72 -16.96 8.56 8.74
N THR A 73 -17.08 7.92 9.91
CA THR A 73 -17.07 8.62 11.20
C THR A 73 -15.65 9.07 11.55
N GLU A 74 -14.64 8.23 11.31
CA GLU A 74 -13.24 8.59 11.52
C GLU A 74 -12.75 9.62 10.49
N GLU A 75 -13.15 9.48 9.22
CA GLU A 75 -12.83 10.48 8.20
C GLU A 75 -13.55 11.82 8.44
N GLN A 76 -14.79 11.82 8.92
CA GLN A 76 -15.48 13.05 9.31
C GLN A 76 -14.83 13.70 10.53
N ALA A 77 -14.43 12.90 11.53
CA ALA A 77 -13.70 13.42 12.69
C ALA A 77 -12.34 14.00 12.28
N TRP A 78 -11.64 13.34 11.34
CA TRP A 78 -10.39 13.84 10.78
C TRP A 78 -10.59 15.12 9.96
N ALA A 79 -11.61 15.16 9.10
CA ALA A 79 -11.94 16.32 8.26
C ALA A 79 -12.36 17.55 9.09
N GLN A 80 -13.12 17.34 10.17
CA GLN A 80 -13.46 18.38 11.13
C GLN A 80 -12.19 18.89 11.84
N SER A 81 -11.36 17.99 12.35
CA SER A 81 -10.10 18.34 13.02
C SER A 81 -9.10 19.04 12.09
N PHE A 82 -9.10 18.71 10.79
CA PHE A 82 -8.28 19.39 9.78
C PHE A 82 -8.81 20.78 9.48
N SER A 83 -10.12 20.93 9.25
CA SER A 83 -10.77 22.21 8.99
C SER A 83 -10.61 23.17 10.16
N GLU A 84 -10.74 22.67 11.40
CA GLU A 84 -10.55 23.47 12.62
C GLU A 84 -9.10 23.94 12.77
N ARG A 85 -8.12 23.07 12.48
CA ARG A 85 -6.70 23.45 12.45
C ARG A 85 -6.41 24.49 11.37
N LEU A 86 -7.05 24.38 10.21
CA LEU A 86 -6.87 25.31 9.11
C LEU A 86 -7.51 26.68 9.40
N THR A 87 -8.69 26.72 10.00
CA THR A 87 -9.33 27.97 10.47
C THR A 87 -8.51 28.65 11.55
N ARG A 88 -8.06 27.91 12.59
CA ARG A 88 -7.18 28.47 13.62
C ARG A 88 -5.89 29.04 13.03
N ARG A 89 -5.33 28.38 12.00
CA ARG A 89 -4.16 28.89 11.28
C ARG A 89 -4.49 30.12 10.44
N ALA A 90 -5.64 30.17 9.78
CA ALA A 90 -6.08 31.33 9.02
C ALA A 90 -6.34 32.55 9.91
N ASP A 91 -6.85 32.36 11.12
CA ASP A 91 -7.08 33.44 12.09
C ASP A 91 -5.78 34.08 12.57
N LEU A 92 -4.68 33.31 12.66
CA LEU A 92 -3.33 33.86 12.92
C LEU A 92 -2.88 34.86 11.85
N TYR A 93 -3.34 34.73 10.61
CA TYR A 93 -3.03 35.65 9.51
C TYR A 93 -4.10 36.74 9.32
N ARG A 94 -5.28 36.59 9.94
CA ARG A 94 -6.37 37.58 9.89
C ARG A 94 -6.18 38.68 10.95
N GLY A 95 -5.36 38.42 11.97
CA GLY A 95 -5.10 39.31 13.11
C GLY A 95 -3.91 40.26 12.97
N GLU A 96 -3.32 40.43 11.78
CA GLU A 96 -2.33 41.51 11.53
C GLU A 96 -3.09 42.77 11.07
N PRO A 97 -3.45 43.71 11.96
CA PRO A 97 -3.73 45.07 11.52
C PRO A 97 -2.41 45.64 10.99
N TYR A 98 -2.36 45.83 9.68
CA TYR A 98 -1.43 46.71 9.02
C TYR A 98 -1.31 48.01 9.84
N ARG A 99 -0.14 48.27 10.43
CA ARG A 99 0.25 49.58 10.93
C ARG A 99 1.36 50.11 10.04
#